data_AF-A0A7J3XB62-F1
#
_entry.id   AF-A0A7J3XB62-F1
#
_cell.length_a   1.000
_cell.length_b   1.000
_cell.length_c   1.000
_cell.angle_alpha   90.00
_cell.angle_beta   90.00
_cell.angle_gamma   90.00
#
_symmetry.space_group_name_H-M   'P 1'
#
loop_
_entity.id
_entity.type
_entity.pdbx_description
1 polymer ?
#
loop_
_entity_poly.entity_id
_entity_poly.type
_entity_poly.pdbx_seq_one_letter_code
_entity_poly.pdbx_strand_id
1 'polypeptide(L)'
;MLYDPTISGELLPPERALRLFTLQLTARKVIARRVALELASLVASLGRPILVNLGIGIPADVASVIAEEGIEEFVYATVESGPFGGVALTGPDFGASRGFFALVPMA
;
A
#
# COMPACT_ATOMS: atom_id res chain seq x y z
N MET A 1 -1.52 -7.06 -22.23
CA MET A 1 -0.99 -6.66 -20.90
C MET A 1 0.52 -6.73 -21.00
N LEU A 2 1.24 -5.69 -20.55
CA LEU A 2 2.70 -5.78 -20.43
C LEU A 2 3.04 -6.48 -19.11
N TYR A 3 4.10 -7.28 -19.12
CA TYR A 3 4.68 -7.85 -17.91
C TYR A 3 5.34 -6.74 -17.06
N ASP A 4 5.10 -6.76 -15.75
CA ASP A 4 5.75 -5.87 -14.78
C ASP A 4 6.47 -6.72 -13.69
N PRO A 5 7.82 -6.76 -13.69
CA PRO A 5 8.59 -7.57 -12.73
C PRO A 5 8.45 -7.09 -11.28
N THR A 6 7.93 -5.89 -11.06
CA THR A 6 7.69 -5.36 -9.71
C THR A 6 6.37 -5.82 -9.10
N ILE A 7 5.47 -6.38 -9.92
CA ILE A 7 4.23 -7.02 -9.49
C ILE A 7 4.43 -8.52 -9.29
N SER A 8 5.26 -9.18 -10.10
CA SER A 8 5.59 -10.60 -9.91
C SER A 8 6.48 -10.86 -8.69
N GLY A 9 7.17 -9.84 -8.19
CA GLY A 9 8.15 -9.94 -7.11
C GLY A 9 9.57 -10.29 -7.58
N GLU A 10 9.82 -10.42 -8.89
CA GLU A 10 11.16 -10.61 -9.44
C GLU A 10 12.08 -9.40 -9.20
N LEU A 11 11.48 -8.21 -9.09
CA LEU A 11 12.19 -6.97 -8.84
C LEU A 11 11.54 -6.21 -7.68
N LEU A 12 12.31 -5.93 -6.63
CA LEU A 12 11.94 -4.94 -5.63
C LEU A 12 12.28 -3.54 -6.16
N PRO A 13 11.29 -2.66 -6.39
CA PRO A 13 11.56 -1.31 -6.88
C PRO A 13 12.28 -0.49 -5.80
N PRO A 14 13.12 0.50 -6.19
CA PRO A 14 13.64 1.46 -5.24
C PRO A 14 12.50 2.17 -4.51
N GLU A 15 12.64 2.47 -3.21
CA GLU A 15 11.60 3.14 -2.40
C GLU A 15 11.03 4.38 -3.09
N ARG A 16 11.91 5.20 -3.69
CA ARG A 16 11.53 6.41 -4.42
C ARG A 16 10.57 6.14 -5.59
N ALA A 17 10.63 4.96 -6.21
CA ALA A 17 9.74 4.57 -7.30
C ALA A 17 8.34 4.19 -6.79
N LEU A 18 8.21 3.72 -5.54
CA LEU A 18 6.92 3.51 -4.89
C LEU A 18 6.26 4.86 -4.55
N ARG A 19 7.04 5.90 -4.24
CA ARG A 19 6.52 7.26 -3.96
C ARG A 19 5.98 8.00 -5.18
N LEU A 20 6.18 7.47 -6.39
CA LEU A 20 5.66 8.06 -7.63
C LEU A 20 4.15 7.82 -7.84
N PHE A 21 3.51 7.03 -6.98
CA PHE A 21 2.06 6.80 -6.98
C PHE A 21 1.27 7.97 -6.38
N THR A 22 1.54 9.18 -6.85
CA THR A 22 0.86 10.37 -6.34
C THR A 22 -0.56 10.43 -6.91
N LEU A 23 -1.55 10.38 -6.03
CA LEU A 23 -2.93 10.60 -6.42
C LEU A 23 -3.18 12.09 -6.71
N GLN A 24 -4.04 12.39 -7.68
CA GLN A 24 -4.51 13.77 -7.87
C GLN A 24 -5.30 14.24 -6.64
N LEU A 25 -5.17 15.52 -6.29
CA LEU A 25 -5.88 16.08 -5.14
C LEU A 25 -7.38 16.17 -5.41
N THR A 26 -8.11 15.18 -4.90
CA THR A 26 -9.57 15.04 -5.01
C THR A 26 -10.16 14.74 -3.64
N ALA A 27 -11.49 14.75 -3.52
CA ALA A 27 -12.17 14.34 -2.29
C ALA A 27 -11.75 12.93 -1.81
N ARG A 28 -11.52 11.99 -2.75
CA ARG A 28 -11.00 10.65 -2.42
C ARG A 28 -9.63 10.70 -1.76
N LYS A 29 -8.70 11.50 -2.31
CA LYS A 29 -7.38 11.70 -1.72
C LYS A 29 -7.46 12.35 -0.34
N VAL A 30 -8.35 13.32 -0.14
CA VAL A 30 -8.57 13.95 1.18
C VAL A 30 -9.02 12.91 2.21
N ILE A 31 -9.98 12.06 1.85
CA ILE A 31 -10.43 10.97 2.73
C ILE A 31 -9.28 9.99 3.01
N ALA A 32 -8.53 9.59 1.99
CA ALA A 32 -7.39 8.69 2.15
C ALA A 32 -6.29 9.26 3.06
N ARG A 33 -5.96 10.56 2.93
CA ARG A 33 -5.04 11.27 3.85
C ARG A 33 -5.55 11.33 5.27
N ARG A 34 -6.86 11.51 5.47
CA ARG A 34 -7.47 11.48 6.81
C ARG A 34 -7.26 10.12 7.48
N VAL A 35 -7.42 9.03 6.74
CA VAL A 35 -7.17 7.67 7.22
C VAL A 35 -5.67 7.46 7.50
N ALA A 36 -4.78 7.90 6.61
CA ALA A 36 -3.33 7.80 6.83
C ALA A 36 -2.89 8.51 8.13
N LEU A 37 -3.48 9.67 8.45
CA LEU A 37 -3.24 10.36 9.73
C LEU A 37 -3.71 9.57 10.95
N GLU A 38 -4.84 8.85 10.86
CA GLU A 38 -5.28 7.95 11.94
C GLU A 38 -4.31 6.80 12.13
N LEU A 39 -3.83 6.20 11.04
CA LEU A 39 -2.87 5.10 11.08
C LEU A 39 -1.53 5.57 11.67
N ALA A 40 -1.04 6.74 11.29
CA ALA A 40 0.16 7.33 11.86
C ALA A 40 0.01 7.63 13.37
N SER A 41 -1.16 8.14 13.78
CA SER A 41 -1.46 8.38 15.20
C SER A 41 -1.51 7.07 15.99
N LEU A 42 -2.10 6.02 15.41
CA LEU A 42 -2.13 4.70 16.00
C LEU A 42 -0.72 4.11 16.15
N VAL A 43 0.12 4.19 15.11
CA VAL A 43 1.54 3.80 15.18
C VAL A 43 2.25 4.52 16.32
N ALA A 44 2.08 5.85 16.41
CA ALA A 44 2.70 6.65 17.47
C ALA A 44 2.23 6.22 18.87
N SER A 45 0.94 5.89 19.02
CA SER A 45 0.37 5.43 20.30
C SER A 45 0.86 4.03 20.70
N LEU A 46 1.09 3.14 19.73
CA LEU A 46 1.50 1.77 19.96
C LEU A 46 3.02 1.62 20.06
N GLY A 47 3.79 2.58 19.54
CA GLY A 47 5.25 2.53 19.50
C GLY A 47 5.81 1.41 18.61
N ARG A 48 5.02 0.91 17.66
CA ARG A 48 5.41 -0.19 16.76
C ARG A 48 4.70 -0.11 15.41
N PRO A 49 5.25 -0.76 14.35
CA PRO A 49 4.53 -0.90 13.10
C PRO A 49 3.20 -1.65 13.24
N ILE A 50 2.28 -1.35 12.33
CA ILE A 50 0.97 -1.96 12.24
C ILE A 50 0.76 -2.64 10.89
N LEU A 51 -0.13 -3.63 10.88
CA LEU A 51 -0.60 -4.33 9.69
C LEU A 51 -2.02 -3.87 9.39
N VAL A 52 -2.30 -3.55 8.13
CA VAL A 52 -3.62 -3.09 7.69
C VAL A 52 -4.05 -3.82 6.43
N ASN A 53 -5.31 -4.22 6.36
CA ASN A 53 -5.94 -4.66 5.13
C ASN A 53 -6.83 -3.54 4.60
N LEU A 54 -6.68 -3.20 3.32
CA LEU A 54 -7.39 -2.09 2.68
C LEU A 54 -8.31 -2.63 1.59
N GLY A 55 -9.62 -2.53 1.82
CA GLY A 55 -10.63 -2.97 0.87
C GLY A 55 -10.69 -2.14 -0.42
N ILE A 56 -11.49 -2.63 -1.38
CA ILE A 56 -11.71 -1.96 -2.67
C ILE A 56 -12.30 -0.55 -2.48
N GLY A 57 -11.91 0.39 -3.35
CA GLY A 57 -12.47 1.74 -3.41
C GLY A 57 -11.54 2.77 -2.76
N ILE A 58 -12.12 3.71 -2.00
CA ILE A 58 -11.34 4.73 -1.28
C ILE A 58 -10.31 4.13 -0.30
N PRO A 59 -10.58 3.01 0.42
CA PRO A 59 -9.56 2.44 1.31
C PRO A 59 -8.29 2.03 0.55
N ALA A 60 -8.41 1.51 -0.67
CA ALA A 60 -7.23 1.14 -1.47
C ALA A 60 -6.35 2.35 -1.84
N ASP A 61 -6.92 3.56 -1.97
CA ASP A 61 -6.16 4.80 -2.20
C ASP A 61 -5.25 5.15 -1.01
N VAL A 62 -5.54 4.64 0.20
CA VAL A 62 -4.74 4.87 1.40
C VAL A 62 -3.34 4.27 1.25
N ALA A 63 -3.18 3.14 0.55
CA ALA A 63 -1.89 2.53 0.29
C ALA A 63 -0.97 3.46 -0.51
N SER A 64 -1.52 4.13 -1.53
CA SER A 64 -0.78 5.12 -2.33
C SER A 64 -0.40 6.35 -1.50
N VAL A 65 -1.28 6.79 -0.58
CA VAL A 65 -0.98 7.90 0.34
C VAL A 65 0.11 7.52 1.35
N ILE A 66 0.07 6.32 1.92
CA ILE A 66 1.12 5.80 2.82
C ILE A 66 2.49 5.87 2.14
N ALA A 67 2.58 5.40 0.89
CA ALA A 67 3.81 5.45 0.11
C ALA A 67 4.21 6.88 -0.29
N GLU A 68 3.25 7.74 -0.64
CA GLU A 68 3.51 9.16 -0.94
C GLU A 68 4.11 9.90 0.25
N GLU A 69 3.63 9.62 1.47
CA GLU A 69 4.07 10.28 2.71
C GLU A 69 5.31 9.60 3.35
N GLY A 70 5.78 8.47 2.81
CA GLY A 70 7.01 7.82 3.27
C GLY A 70 6.87 7.06 4.60
N ILE A 71 5.68 6.53 4.91
CA ILE A 71 5.40 5.82 6.17
C ILE A 71 5.17 4.31 6.00
N GLU A 72 5.55 3.76 4.84
CA GLU A 72 5.43 2.35 4.46
C GLU A 72 6.14 1.37 5.40
N GLU A 73 7.16 1.83 6.14
CA GLU A 73 7.91 1.02 7.11
C GLU A 73 7.19 0.88 8.47
N PHE A 74 6.18 1.71 8.69
CA PHE A 74 5.38 1.74 9.92
C PHE A 74 3.97 1.23 9.71
N VAL A 75 3.45 1.30 8.48
CA VAL A 75 2.10 0.86 8.12
C VAL A 75 2.20 -0.11 6.95
N TYR A 76 2.24 -1.41 7.27
CA TYR A 76 2.33 -2.47 6.27
C TYR A 76 0.94 -2.83 5.74
N ALA A 77 0.70 -2.51 4.48
CA ALA A 77 -0.49 -2.98 3.77
C ALA A 77 -0.39 -4.48 3.46
N THR A 78 -1.48 -5.20 3.67
CA THR A 78 -1.63 -6.60 3.25
C THR A 78 -2.76 -6.73 2.26
N VAL A 79 -2.61 -7.66 1.33
CA VAL A 79 -3.64 -8.01 0.36
C VAL A 79 -4.11 -9.44 0.65
N GLU A 80 -5.42 -9.66 0.59
CA GLU A 80 -6.04 -10.93 1.00
C GLU A 80 -5.48 -12.14 0.25
N SER A 81 -5.05 -11.96 -0.99
CA SER A 81 -4.41 -12.97 -1.83
C SER A 81 -3.03 -13.43 -1.36
N GLY A 82 -2.44 -12.78 -0.35
CA GLY A 82 -1.16 -13.17 0.24
C GLY A 82 -0.04 -12.12 0.30
N PRO A 83 0.03 -11.06 -0.54
CA PRO A 83 1.12 -10.08 -0.48
C PRO A 83 1.19 -9.27 0.83
N PHE A 84 2.39 -9.08 1.36
CA PHE A 84 2.72 -8.23 2.52
C PHE A 84 3.68 -7.10 2.11
N GLY A 85 3.29 -5.87 2.42
CA GLY A 85 4.03 -4.67 2.05
C GLY A 85 3.84 -4.27 0.59
N GLY A 86 4.67 -3.33 0.15
CA GLY A 86 4.52 -2.70 -1.15
C GLY A 86 3.29 -1.81 -1.24
N VAL A 87 2.89 -1.47 -2.46
CA VAL A 87 1.68 -0.68 -2.74
C VAL A 87 0.62 -1.59 -3.34
N ALA A 88 -0.47 -1.77 -2.60
CA ALA A 88 -1.64 -2.51 -3.08
C ALA A 88 -2.18 -1.89 -4.37
N LEU A 89 -2.38 -2.71 -5.39
CA LEU A 89 -2.89 -2.27 -6.68
C LEU A 89 -4.42 -2.21 -6.66
N THR A 90 -4.98 -1.41 -7.56
CA THR A 90 -6.43 -1.14 -7.65
C THR A 90 -6.96 -1.43 -9.04
N GLY A 91 -8.28 -1.45 -9.20
CA GLY A 91 -8.91 -1.67 -10.50
C GLY A 91 -8.72 -3.11 -10.98
N PRO A 92 -8.33 -3.33 -12.26
CA PRO A 92 -8.13 -4.68 -12.82
C PRO A 92 -7.08 -5.52 -12.09
N ASP A 93 -6.10 -4.86 -11.47
CA ASP A 93 -4.99 -5.50 -10.75
C ASP A 93 -5.26 -5.60 -9.25
N PHE A 94 -6.51 -5.40 -8.80
CA PHE A 94 -6.88 -5.60 -7.41
C PHE A 94 -6.55 -7.04 -6.97
N GLY A 95 -6.03 -7.17 -5.75
CA GLY A 95 -5.51 -8.45 -5.28
C GLY A 95 -4.02 -8.66 -5.58
N ALA A 96 -3.35 -7.72 -6.25
CA ALA A 96 -1.90 -7.70 -6.35
C ALA A 96 -1.29 -6.55 -5.53
N SER A 97 0.00 -6.67 -5.23
CA SER A 97 0.79 -5.59 -4.65
C SER A 97 2.06 -5.40 -5.47
N ARG A 98 2.52 -4.16 -5.58
CA ARG A 98 3.77 -3.82 -6.24
C ARG A 98 4.87 -3.61 -5.21
N GLY A 99 5.97 -4.36 -5.32
CA GLY A 99 7.10 -4.27 -4.41
C GLY A 99 6.81 -4.82 -3.00
N PHE A 100 5.99 -5.86 -2.89
CA PHE A 100 5.82 -6.58 -1.63
C PHE A 100 7.12 -7.26 -1.21
N PHE A 101 7.39 -7.37 0.09
CA PHE A 101 8.58 -8.06 0.61
C PHE A 101 8.33 -9.52 0.96
N ALA A 102 7.06 -9.93 1.07
CA ALA A 102 6.68 -11.31 1.32
C ALA A 102 5.36 -11.66 0.62
N LEU A 103 5.24 -12.93 0.21
CA LEU A 103 4.01 -13.51 -0.34
C LEU A 103 3.67 -14.75 0.48
N VAL A 104 2.52 -14.73 1.15
CA VAL A 104 2.06 -15.85 1.98
C VAL A 104 1.04 -16.67 1.19
N PRO A 105 1.26 -17.99 0.99
CA PRO A 105 0.29 -18.84 0.31
C PRO A 105 -1.05 -18.88 1.04
N MET A 106 -2.14 -18.84 0.27
CA MET A 106 -3.48 -19.13 0.79
C MET A 106 -3.63 -20.66 0.95
N ALA A 107 -4.14 -21.10 2.10
CA ALA A 107 -4.43 -22.50 2.38
C ALA A 107 -5.83 -22.89 1.90
#